data_AF-A0A6P0S1I0-F1
#
_entry.id   AF-A0A6P0S1I0-F1
#
_cell.length_a   1.000
_cell.length_b   1.000
_cell.length_c   1.000
_cell.angle_alpha   90.00
_cell.angle_beta   90.00
_cell.angle_gamma   90.00
#
_symmetry.space_group_name_H-M   'P 1'
#
loop_
_entity.id
_entity.type
_entity.pdbx_description
1 polymer ?
#
loop_
_entity_poly.entity_id
_entity_poly.type
_entity_poly.pdbx_seq_one_letter_code
_entity_poly.pdbx_strand_id
1 'polypeptide(L)' 'HVELKPPEGGLKIRSFIKCEDVRSISVERLEKRWGRVSIETLVAVEDRLRILMGL' A
#
# COMPACT_ATOMS: atom_id res chain seq x y z
N HIS A 1 4.84 6.26 5.97
CA HIS A 1 5.25 5.37 4.85
C HIS A 1 5.59 3.96 5.29
N VAL A 2 5.36 2.97 4.42
CA VAL A 2 5.93 1.61 4.51
C VAL A 2 6.82 1.38 3.29
N GLU A 3 8.05 0.91 3.50
CA GLU A 3 8.96 0.56 2.41
C GLU A 3 8.52 -0.72 1.70
N LEU A 4 8.62 -0.75 0.37
CA LEU A 4 8.37 -1.92 -0.45
C LEU A 4 9.57 -2.18 -1.37
N LYS A 5 10.14 -3.40 -1.27
CA LYS A 5 11.27 -3.82 -2.10
C LYS A 5 10.78 -4.78 -3.19
N PRO A 6 11.25 -4.63 -4.45
CA PRO A 6 10.98 -5.62 -5.49
C PRO A 6 11.38 -7.03 -5.04
N PRO A 7 10.60 -8.07 -5.41
CA PRO A 7 9.46 -8.06 -6.33
C PRO A 7 8.09 -7.86 -5.65
N GLU A 8 8.05 -7.51 -4.37
CA GLU A 8 6.80 -7.41 -3.61
C GLU A 8 5.83 -6.39 -4.23
N GLY A 9 4.53 -6.74 -4.29
CA GLY A 9 3.53 -5.90 -4.96
C GLY A 9 3.63 -5.86 -6.48
N GLY A 10 4.50 -6.67 -7.10
CA GLY A 10 4.74 -6.65 -8.55
C GLY A 10 5.60 -5.46 -9.01
N LEU A 11 6.33 -4.84 -8.07
CA LEU A 11 7.16 -3.68 -8.36
C LEU A 11 8.51 -4.07 -8.97
N LYS A 12 9.05 -3.15 -9.79
CA LYS A 12 10.37 -3.28 -10.42
C LYS A 12 11.44 -2.40 -9.77
N ILE A 13 11.02 -1.42 -8.96
CA ILE A 13 11.90 -0.48 -8.26
C ILE A 13 11.47 -0.37 -6.80
N ARG A 14 12.44 -0.05 -5.93
CA ARG A 14 12.17 0.27 -4.53
C ARG A 14 11.16 1.41 -4.45
N SER A 15 10.10 1.23 -3.67
CA SER A 15 8.98 2.16 -3.58
C SER A 15 8.47 2.26 -2.15
N PHE A 16 7.48 3.13 -1.93
CA PHE A 16 6.88 3.34 -0.62
C PHE A 16 5.36 3.43 -0.73
N ILE A 17 4.65 2.80 0.22
CA ILE A 17 3.21 3.01 0.43
C ILE A 17 3.04 4.29 1.25
N LYS A 18 2.37 5.28 0.66
CA LYS A 18 2.01 6.55 1.30
C LYS A 18 0.68 6.43 2.02
N CYS A 19 0.76 6.10 3.31
CA CYS A 19 -0.41 5.94 4.17
C CYS A 19 -1.18 7.26 4.36
N GLU A 20 -0.54 8.40 4.12
CA GLU A 20 -1.16 9.73 4.19
C GLU A 20 -1.97 10.11 2.94
N ASP A 21 -1.77 9.42 1.82
CA ASP A 21 -2.44 9.67 0.54
C ASP A 21 -3.62 8.70 0.29
N VAL A 22 -4.28 8.20 1.35
CA VAL A 22 -5.45 7.32 1.23
C VAL A 22 -6.62 8.06 0.61
N ARG A 23 -7.27 7.43 -0.38
CA ARG A 23 -8.41 8.01 -1.09
C ARG A 23 -9.39 6.94 -1.57
N SER A 24 -10.67 7.29 -1.60
CA SER A 24 -11.70 6.51 -2.29
C SER A 24 -11.57 6.70 -3.80
N ILE A 25 -11.67 5.61 -4.57
CA ILE A 25 -11.70 5.61 -6.04
C ILE A 25 -12.87 4.76 -6.53
N SER A 26 -13.39 5.07 -7.72
CA SER A 26 -14.36 4.19 -8.39
C SER A 26 -13.67 2.95 -8.96
N VAL A 27 -14.42 1.85 -9.15
CA VAL A 27 -13.87 0.57 -9.64
C VAL A 27 -13.33 0.71 -11.08
N GLU A 28 -13.94 1.57 -11.88
CA GLU A 28 -13.58 1.82 -13.29
C GLU A 28 -12.20 2.47 -13.43
N ARG A 29 -11.66 3.06 -12.35
CA ARG A 29 -10.29 3.61 -12.33
C ARG A 29 -9.21 2.53 -12.13
N LEU A 30 -9.59 1.29 -11.82
CA LEU A 30 -8.66 0.17 -11.70
C LEU A 30 -8.43 -0.46 -13.08
N GLU A 31 -7.24 -0.24 -13.65
CA GLU A 31 -6.91 -0.77 -14.99
C GLU A 31 -6.48 -2.24 -14.95
N LYS A 32 -5.52 -2.59 -14.07
CA LYS A 32 -4.96 -3.95 -13.99
C LYS A 32 -4.38 -4.25 -12.61
N ARG A 33 -4.39 -5.53 -12.23
CA ARG A 33 -3.75 -6.01 -11.00
C ARG A 33 -2.26 -6.25 -11.22
N TRP A 34 -1.40 -5.66 -10.39
CA TRP A 34 0.06 -5.82 -10.50
C TRP A 34 0.61 -6.94 -9.63
N GLY A 35 0.02 -7.16 -8.45
CA GLY A 35 0.49 -8.17 -7.53
C GLY A 35 -0.25 -8.16 -6.20
N ARG A 36 0.46 -8.54 -5.15
CA ARG A 36 0.01 -8.53 -3.76
C ARG A 36 1.20 -8.22 -2.87
N VAL A 37 0.98 -7.55 -1.75
CA VAL A 37 1.96 -7.41 -0.68
C VAL A 37 1.84 -8.57 0.32
N SER A 38 2.90 -8.81 1.07
CA SER A 38 2.92 -9.77 2.17
C SER A 38 1.95 -9.36 3.29
N ILE A 39 1.62 -10.30 4.18
CA ILE A 39 0.74 -9.99 5.31
C ILE A 39 1.45 -9.06 6.30
N GLU A 40 2.76 -9.22 6.47
CA GLU A 40 3.62 -8.42 7.32
C GLU A 40 3.64 -6.95 6.86
N THR A 41 3.78 -6.72 5.55
CA THR A 41 3.66 -5.38 4.97
C THR A 41 2.27 -4.80 5.18
N LEU A 42 1.22 -5.60 5.02
CA LEU A 42 -0.15 -5.13 5.20
C LEU A 42 -0.45 -4.72 6.65
N VAL A 43 0.04 -5.48 7.63
CA VAL A 43 -0.04 -5.13 9.06
C VAL A 43 0.70 -3.81 9.33
N ALA A 44 1.90 -3.64 8.78
CA ALA A 44 2.66 -2.40 8.93
C ALA A 44 1.94 -1.18 8.32
N VAL A 45 1.18 -1.37 7.24
CA VAL A 45 0.32 -0.33 6.65
C VAL A 45 -0.84 -0.01 7.58
N GLU A 46 -1.53 -1.02 8.10
CA GLU A 46 -2.66 -0.86 9.02
C GLU A 46 -2.27 -0.06 10.26
N ASP A 47 -1.15 -0.39 10.90
CA ASP A 47 -0.67 0.33 12.10
C ASP A 47 -0.43 1.82 11.82
N ARG A 48 0.11 2.15 10.65
CA ARG A 48 0.31 3.55 10.24
C ARG A 48 -0.99 4.27 9.95
N LEU A 49 -1.97 3.57 9.37
CA LEU A 49 -3.30 4.14 9.14
C LEU A 49 -4.01 4.44 10.46
N ARG A 50 -3.93 3.54 11.45
CA ARG A 50 -4.49 3.79 12.79
C ARG A 50 -3.93 5.07 13.41
N ILE A 51 -2.61 5.25 13.37
CA ILE A 51 -1.96 6.47 13.86
C ILE A 51 -2.46 7.72 13.11
N LEU A 52 -2.52 7.68 11.77
CA LEU A 52 -2.95 8.82 10.97
C LEU A 52 -4.44 9.16 11.13
N MET A 53 -5.27 8.16 11.46
CA MET A 53 -6.71 8.31 11.64
C MET A 53 -7.12 8.52 13.11
N GLY A 54 -6.18 8.45 14.06
CA GLY A 54 -6.46 8.57 15.49
C GLY A 54 -7.25 7.39 16.08
N LEU A 55 -7.02 6.18 15.55
CA LEU A 55 -7.67 4.92 15.95
C LEU A 55 -6.75 4.04 16.81
#